data_AF-A0A9P9CLG9-F1
#
_entry.id   AF-A0A9P9CLG9-F1
#
_cell.length_a   1.000
_cell.length_b   1.000
_cell.length_c   1.000
_cell.angle_alpha   90.00
_cell.angle_beta   90.00
_cell.angle_gamma   90.00
#
_symmetry.space_group_name_H-M   'P 1'
#
loop_
_entity.id
_entity.type
_entity.pdbx_description
1 polymer ?
#
loop_
_entity_poly.entity_id
_entity_poly.type
_entity_poly.pdbx_seq_one_letter_code
_entity_poly.pdbx_strand_id
1 'polypeptide(L)' 'MSARRAFMKHWWAVEAMPIWAVSAIAVSGAGWYISRLARRPEVVWTRSNPTPWTSISPDETTKMFSGHHKFEKSWSRGKL' A
#
# COMPACT_ATOMS: atom_id res chain seq x y z
N MET A 1 30.63 28.54 10.76
CA MET A 1 29.97 27.23 10.52
C MET A 1 28.94 27.42 9.42
N SER A 2 28.82 26.49 8.46
CA SER A 2 27.81 26.58 7.39
C SER A 2 26.39 26.44 7.98
N ALA A 3 25.45 27.30 7.58
CA ALA A 3 24.05 27.29 8.03
C ALA A 3 23.37 25.93 7.83
N ARG A 4 23.77 25.18 6.79
CA ARG A 4 23.31 23.81 6.52
C ARG A 4 23.68 22.83 7.65
N ARG A 5 24.85 22.98 8.26
CA ARG A 5 25.33 22.11 9.34
C ARG A 5 24.59 22.36 10.65
N ALA A 6 24.21 23.62 10.92
CA ALA A 6 23.40 23.98 12.08
C ALA A 6 21.98 23.43 11.96
N PHE A 7 21.36 23.55 10.78
CA PHE A 7 20.03 23.02 10.50
C PHE A 7 19.96 21.48 10.60
N MET A 8 20.94 20.78 10.01
CA MET A 8 20.98 19.31 10.00
C MET A 8 21.24 18.70 11.39
N LYS A 9 21.81 19.44 12.35
CA LYS A 9 22.09 18.94 13.71
C LYS A 9 20.85 18.40 14.41
N HIS A 10 19.69 19.04 14.21
CA HIS A 10 18.44 18.64 14.85
C HIS A 10 17.74 17.49 14.13
N TRP A 11 17.88 17.41 12.80
CA TRP A 11 17.30 16.32 12.00
C TRP A 11 18.07 15.01 12.15
N TRP A 12 19.37 15.09 12.43
CA TRP A 12 20.26 13.95 12.66
C TRP A 12 20.54 13.72 14.14
N ALA A 13 19.77 14.33 15.04
CA ALA A 13 19.81 14.01 16.46
C ALA A 13 19.35 12.56 16.64
N VAL A 14 20.10 11.78 17.43
CA VAL A 14 19.81 10.35 17.67
C VAL A 14 18.39 10.14 18.19
N GLU A 15 17.88 11.08 18.98
CA GLU A 15 16.54 11.08 19.55
C GLU A 15 15.44 11.37 18.52
N ALA A 16 15.75 12.12 17.45
CA ALA A 16 14.80 12.44 16.39
C ALA A 16 14.69 11.31 15.35
N MET A 17 15.72 10.46 15.22
CA MET A 17 15.74 9.36 14.25
C MET A 17 14.54 8.41 14.37
N PRO A 18 14.14 7.95 15.57
CA PRO A 18 12.97 7.08 15.70
C PRO A 18 11.67 7.75 15.24
N ILE A 19 11.51 9.05 15.50
CA ILE A 19 10.28 9.80 15.20
C ILE A 19 10.07 9.88 13.70
N TRP A 20 11.05 10.39 12.95
CA TRP A 20 10.88 10.53 11.51
C TRP A 20 10.96 9.18 10.80
N ALA A 21 11.67 8.18 11.33
CA ALA A 21 11.69 6.83 10.76
C ALA A 21 10.30 6.18 10.80
N VAL A 22 9.64 6.17 11.96
CA VAL A 22 8.28 5.63 12.08
C VAL A 22 7.29 6.44 11.24
N SER A 23 7.42 7.77 11.24
CA SER A 23 6.56 8.65 10.41
C SER A 23 6.74 8.37 8.92
N ALA A 24 7.98 8.22 8.45
CA ALA A 24 8.28 7.91 7.06
C ALA A 24 7.74 6.54 6.66
N ILE A 25 7.89 5.53 7.52
CA ILE A 25 7.31 4.19 7.29
C ILE A 25 5.79 4.26 7.23
N ALA A 26 5.16 5.00 8.14
CA ALA A 26 3.70 5.14 8.18
C ALA A 26 3.16 5.80 6.91
N VAL A 27 3.72 6.94 6.50
CA VAL A 27 3.29 7.65 5.29
C VAL A 27 3.54 6.82 4.03
N SER A 28 4.71 6.17 3.94
CA SER A 28 5.03 5.30 2.79
C SER A 28 4.11 4.09 2.73
N GLY A 29 3.85 3.43 3.86
CA GLY A 29 2.94 2.30 3.97
C GLY A 29 1.50 2.68 3.64
N ALA A 30 1.02 3.82 4.12
CA ALA A 30 -0.29 4.35 3.78
C ALA A 30 -0.42 4.66 2.29
N GLY A 31 0.57 5.35 1.70
CA GLY A 31 0.59 5.66 0.27
C GLY A 31 0.58 4.39 -0.59
N TRP A 32 1.41 3.40 -0.24
CA TRP A 32 1.40 2.10 -0.90
C TRP A 32 0.05 1.41 -0.77
N TYR A 33 -0.54 1.39 0.43
CA TYR A 33 -1.81 0.72 0.67
C TYR A 33 -2.97 1.36 -0.10
N ILE A 34 -3.04 2.69 -0.14
CA ILE A 34 -4.01 3.44 -0.94
C ILE A 34 -3.82 3.11 -2.42
N SER A 35 -2.58 3.10 -2.92
CA SER A 35 -2.31 2.74 -4.31
C SER A 35 -2.82 1.34 -4.68
N ARG A 36 -2.73 0.39 -3.75
CA ARG A 36 -3.28 -0.97 -3.89
C ARG A 36 -4.81 -0.98 -3.82
N LEU A 37 -5.42 -0.20 -2.93
CA LEU A 37 -6.88 -0.09 -2.82
C LEU A 37 -7.50 0.56 -4.07
N ALA A 38 -6.88 1.61 -4.60
CA ALA A 38 -7.30 2.28 -5.83
C ALA A 38 -7.25 1.34 -7.06
N ARG A 39 -6.47 0.26 -6.96
CA ARG A 39 -6.34 -0.80 -7.96
C ARG A 39 -7.08 -2.08 -7.53
N ARG A 40 -8.20 -1.96 -6.82
CA ARG A 40 -9.11 -3.09 -6.59
C ARG A 40 -10.07 -3.28 -7.76
N PRO A 41 -10.56 -4.52 -7.98
CA PRO A 41 -11.52 -4.79 -9.04
C PRO A 41 -12.77 -3.91 -8.91
N GLU A 42 -13.24 -3.62 -7.71
CA GLU A 42 -14.41 -2.74 -7.49
C GLU A 42 -14.24 -1.30 -8.02
N VAL A 43 -13.00 -0.80 -8.08
CA VAL A 43 -12.70 0.62 -8.35
C VAL A 43 -12.31 0.86 -9.82
N VAL A 44 -11.62 -0.09 -10.45
CA VAL A 44 -11.05 0.12 -11.79
C VAL A 44 -11.93 -0.51 -12.84
N TRP A 45 -12.62 0.35 -13.59
CA TRP A 45 -13.49 -0.02 -14.69
C TRP A 45 -12.79 0.37 -15.99
N THR A 46 -12.64 -0.60 -16.90
CA THR A 46 -12.03 -0.35 -18.21
C THR A 46 -12.96 -0.86 -19.31
N ARG A 47 -12.79 -0.38 -20.53
CA ARG A 47 -13.57 -0.86 -21.68
C ARG A 47 -13.36 -2.36 -21.94
N SER A 48 -12.17 -2.88 -21.63
CA SER A 48 -11.84 -4.30 -21.72
C SER A 48 -12.36 -5.14 -20.55
N ASN A 49 -12.68 -4.52 -19.42
CA ASN A 49 -13.18 -5.20 -18.22
C ASN A 49 -14.31 -4.39 -17.57
N PRO A 50 -15.52 -4.41 -18.17
CA PRO A 50 -16.66 -3.60 -17.73
C PRO A 50 -17.29 -4.10 -16.43
N THR A 51 -17.09 -5.37 -16.07
CA THR A 51 -17.58 -5.98 -14.83
C THR A 51 -16.42 -6.61 -14.06
N PRO A 52 -15.53 -5.81 -13.46
CA PRO A 52 -14.28 -6.31 -12.89
C PRO A 52 -14.44 -7.36 -11.78
N TRP A 53 -15.60 -7.40 -11.11
CA TRP A 53 -15.93 -8.42 -10.09
C TRP A 53 -16.17 -9.82 -10.66
N THR A 54 -16.52 -10.00 -11.95
CA THR A 54 -16.69 -11.34 -12.54
C THR A 54 -15.38 -12.08 -12.76
N SER A 55 -14.23 -11.41 -12.60
CA SER A 55 -12.90 -12.03 -12.72
C SER A 55 -12.45 -12.77 -11.46
N ILE A 56 -13.23 -12.73 -10.38
CA ILE A 56 -12.89 -13.29 -9.08
C ILE A 56 -13.68 -14.58 -8.92
N SER A 57 -12.98 -15.69 -8.74
CA SER A 57 -13.63 -16.99 -8.53
C SER A 57 -14.12 -17.12 -7.08
N PRO A 58 -15.17 -17.92 -6.80
CA PRO A 58 -15.68 -18.10 -5.44
C PRO A 58 -14.65 -18.66 -4.43
N ASP A 59 -13.64 -19.38 -4.93
CA ASP A 59 -12.52 -19.94 -4.18
C ASP A 59 -11.32 -18.99 -4.04
N GLU A 60 -11.43 -17.75 -4.52
CA GLU A 60 -10.38 -16.74 -4.49
C GLU A 60 -10.67 -15.59 -3.51
N THR A 61 -9.60 -15.04 -2.92
CA THR A 61 -9.68 -13.83 -2.12
C THR A 61 -8.95 -12.65 -2.76
N THR A 62 -9.56 -11.47 -2.66
CA THR A 62 -8.94 -10.18 -3.01
C THR A 62 -8.35 -9.46 -1.78
N LYS A 63 -8.49 -10.05 -0.58
CA LYS A 63 -8.00 -9.49 0.67
C LYS A 63 -6.56 -9.95 0.88
N MET A 64 -5.71 -9.03 1.37
CA MET A 64 -4.32 -9.35 1.75
C MET A 64 -4.24 -10.31 2.93
N PHE A 65 -5.24 -10.26 3.80
CA PHE A 65 -5.30 -11.10 4.98
C PHE A 65 -6.74 -11.58 5.18
N SER A 66 -6.86 -12.85 5.53
CA SER A 66 -8.12 -13.48 5.93
C SER A 66 -7.88 -14.22 7.23
N GLY A 67 -8.53 -13.76 8.31
CA GLY A 67 -8.33 -14.33 9.64
C GLY A 67 -9.10 -15.63 9.89
N HIS A 68 -10.21 -15.85 9.18
CA HIS A 68 -11.15 -16.95 9.45
C HIS A 68 -11.33 -17.91 8.27
N HIS A 69 -11.35 -17.40 7.04
CA HIS A 69 -11.51 -18.21 5.83
C HIS A 69 -10.16 -18.44 5.14
N LYS A 70 -9.77 -19.70 4.97
CA LYS A 70 -8.62 -20.06 4.14
C LYS A 70 -9.11 -20.27 2.72
N PHE A 71 -8.67 -19.41 1.82
CA PHE A 71 -8.91 -19.56 0.38
C PHE A 71 -7.71 -20.30 -0.22
N GLU A 72 -7.97 -21.21 -1.16
CA GLU A 72 -6.88 -21.95 -1.83
C GLU A 72 -6.06 -21.05 -2.75
N LYS A 73 -6.69 -19.98 -3.26
CA LYS A 73 -6.09 -19.09 -4.26
C LYS A 73 -6.21 -17.63 -3.86
N SER A 74 -5.21 -16.85 -4.25
CA SER A 74 -5.25 -15.39 -4.21
C SER A 74 -5.61 -14.88 -5.59
N TRP A 75 -6.62 -14.03 -5.67
CA TRP A 75 -6.93 -13.34 -6.91
C TRP A 75 -5.77 -12.44 -7.31
N SER A 76 -5.33 -12.54 -8.55
CA SER A 76 -4.34 -11.68 -9.16
C SER A 76 -4.95 -10.93 -10.33
N ARG A 77 -4.62 -9.66 -10.45
CA ARG A 77 -5.10 -8.83 -11.55
C ARG A 77 -4.31 -9.15 -12.82
N GLY A 78 -5.02 -9.31 -13.94
CA GLY A 78 -4.42 -9.28 -15.28
C GLY A 78 -3.89 -7.90 -15.68
N LYS A 79 -3.21 -7.78 -16.84
CA LYS A 79 -2.67 -6.50 -17.33
C LYS A 79 -3.74 -5.39 -17.34
N LEU A 80 -3.32 -4.18 -16.94
CA LEU A 80 -4.10 -2.93 -17.06
C LEU A 80 -4.44 -2.63 -18.52
#